data_AF-A0A942PEN3-F1
#
_entry.id   AF-A0A942PEN3-F1
#
_cell.length_a   1.000
_cell.length_b   1.000
_cell.length_c   1.000
_cell.angle_alpha   90.00
_cell.angle_beta   90.00
_cell.angle_gamma   90.00
#
_symmetry.space_group_name_H-M   'P 1'
#
loop_
_entity.id
_entity.type
_entity.pdbx_description
1 polymer ?
#
loop_
_entity_poly.entity_id
_entity_poly.type
_entity_poly.pdbx_seq_one_letter_code
_entity_poly.pdbx_strand_id
1 'polypeptide(L)'
;VTNQIVLDLGSTKSQLIDAVQDHPKRGRYVATHPMWGTEYSGPAAAVRGAFEDKAVIICNEEESDADAVEWVKYMYKKIGTHLLSMEAKAHDLHAAYVSHISHITSFALANTVLEKEKEDQAIFELASAGFASTVRLAKSNPAMWVPIFLQNKEHVLDVLDEHIEQLKKFRSSIADDDGKKLKGLIEHANEIRRILK
;
A
#
# COMPACT_ATOMS: atom_id res chain seq x y z
N VAL A 1 -22.11 27.58 -6.31
CA VAL A 1 -22.01 26.61 -5.19
C VAL A 1 -20.67 26.78 -4.49
N THR A 2 -20.66 27.37 -3.30
CA THR A 2 -19.44 27.72 -2.53
C THR A 2 -19.21 26.79 -1.33
N ASN A 3 -20.22 26.03 -0.92
CA ASN A 3 -20.20 25.27 0.34
C ASN A 3 -20.02 23.76 0.13
N GLN A 4 -19.82 23.30 -1.11
CA GLN A 4 -19.55 21.89 -1.38
C GLN A 4 -18.17 21.51 -0.86
N ILE A 5 -18.03 20.29 -0.35
CA ILE A 5 -16.76 19.69 0.03
C ILE A 5 -16.55 18.48 -0.88
N VAL A 6 -15.36 18.37 -1.44
CA VAL A 6 -14.93 17.20 -2.21
C VAL A 6 -13.83 16.53 -1.40
N LEU A 7 -13.95 15.22 -1.21
CA LEU A 7 -12.85 14.39 -0.71
C LEU A 7 -12.66 13.20 -1.65
N ASP A 8 -11.43 12.70 -1.73
CA ASP A 8 -11.11 11.47 -2.43
C ASP A 8 -10.67 10.39 -1.44
N LEU A 9 -10.55 9.16 -1.92
CA LEU A 9 -10.10 7.99 -1.16
C LEU A 9 -8.91 7.29 -1.82
N GLY A 10 -8.20 7.97 -2.72
CA GLY A 10 -7.16 7.39 -3.58
C GLY A 10 -5.93 6.90 -2.79
N SER A 11 -5.22 5.92 -3.34
CA SER A 11 -4.05 5.32 -2.66
C SER A 11 -2.75 6.11 -2.82
N THR A 12 -2.74 7.13 -3.69
CA THR A 12 -1.62 8.06 -3.92
C THR A 12 -2.13 9.50 -3.88
N LYS A 13 -1.35 10.44 -3.36
CA LYS A 13 -1.83 11.78 -3.02
C LYS A 13 -1.16 12.91 -3.80
N SER A 14 0.14 12.83 -4.08
CA SER A 14 0.88 13.95 -4.66
C SER A 14 0.28 14.39 -6.01
N GLN A 15 0.08 13.45 -6.94
CA GLN A 15 -0.51 13.77 -8.25
C GLN A 15 -1.95 14.29 -8.18
N LEU A 16 -2.75 13.86 -7.19
CA LEU A 16 -4.12 14.34 -7.04
C LEU A 16 -4.14 15.79 -6.56
N ILE A 17 -3.28 16.12 -5.60
CA ILE A 17 -3.14 17.49 -5.09
C ILE A 17 -2.60 18.41 -6.19
N ASP A 18 -1.56 17.98 -6.92
CA ASP A 18 -1.00 18.73 -8.04
C ASP A 18 -2.04 19.01 -9.13
N ALA A 19 -2.92 18.04 -9.41
CA ALA A 19 -3.94 18.18 -10.44
C ALA A 19 -5.01 19.24 -10.11
N VAL A 20 -5.16 19.60 -8.82
CA VAL A 20 -6.18 20.57 -8.37
C VAL A 20 -5.57 21.86 -7.81
N GLN A 21 -4.25 22.01 -7.79
CA GLN A 21 -3.54 23.11 -7.13
C GLN A 21 -4.04 24.51 -7.56
N ASP A 22 -4.26 24.70 -8.87
CA ASP A 22 -4.71 25.98 -9.45
C ASP A 22 -6.23 26.11 -9.54
N HIS A 23 -6.98 25.13 -9.02
CA HIS A 23 -8.43 25.19 -9.09
C HIS A 23 -8.95 26.35 -8.20
N PRO A 24 -9.84 27.23 -8.68
CA PRO A 24 -10.34 28.38 -7.91
C PRO A 24 -11.04 28.03 -6.59
N LYS A 25 -11.33 26.74 -6.38
CA LYS A 25 -11.91 26.18 -5.16
C LYS A 25 -11.04 25.07 -4.54
N ARG A 26 -9.71 25.14 -4.70
CA ARG A 26 -8.76 24.19 -4.10
C ARG A 26 -9.03 23.98 -2.61
N GLY A 27 -9.37 25.05 -1.89
CA GLY A 27 -9.76 25.00 -0.48
C GLY A 27 -10.93 24.06 -0.16
N ARG A 28 -11.78 23.72 -1.13
CA ARG A 28 -12.92 22.81 -0.94
C ARG A 28 -12.60 21.34 -1.14
N TYR A 29 -11.38 21.02 -1.56
CA TYR A 29 -10.91 19.66 -1.75
C TYR A 29 -10.06 19.22 -0.55
N VAL A 30 -10.46 18.15 0.12
CA VAL A 30 -9.72 17.54 1.23
C VAL A 30 -9.17 16.20 0.76
N ALA A 31 -7.86 16.10 0.62
CA ALA A 31 -7.19 14.90 0.14
C ALA A 31 -7.12 13.85 1.25
N THR A 32 -7.73 12.67 1.06
CA THR A 32 -7.77 11.64 2.12
C THR A 32 -7.45 10.25 1.61
N HIS A 33 -6.92 9.40 2.49
CA HIS A 33 -6.69 7.98 2.20
C HIS A 33 -7.06 7.13 3.42
N PRO A 34 -8.22 6.46 3.40
CA PRO A 34 -8.52 5.43 4.38
C PRO A 34 -7.68 4.17 4.11
N MET A 35 -6.88 3.75 5.08
CA MET A 35 -5.97 2.60 4.99
C MET A 35 -6.72 1.28 5.19
N TRP A 36 -7.66 1.00 4.31
CA TRP A 36 -8.37 -0.27 4.26
C TRP A 36 -8.62 -0.71 2.83
N GLY A 37 -8.41 -1.99 2.57
CA GLY A 37 -8.68 -2.60 1.28
C GLY A 37 -8.69 -4.12 1.39
N THR A 38 -9.28 -4.75 0.37
CA THR A 38 -9.23 -6.20 0.16
C THR A 38 -8.77 -6.46 -1.27
N GLU A 39 -8.42 -7.69 -1.59
CA GLU A 39 -8.14 -8.12 -2.96
C GLU A 39 -9.40 -8.11 -3.86
N TYR A 40 -10.59 -7.96 -3.26
CA TYR A 40 -11.87 -7.93 -3.97
C TYR A 40 -12.27 -6.51 -4.36
N SER A 41 -12.97 -6.38 -5.49
CA SER A 41 -13.38 -5.10 -6.08
C SER A 41 -14.89 -5.05 -6.35
N GLY A 42 -15.42 -3.84 -6.47
CA GLY A 42 -16.82 -3.56 -6.82
C GLY A 42 -17.75 -3.45 -5.61
N PRO A 43 -18.98 -2.93 -5.80
CA PRO A 43 -19.90 -2.64 -4.70
C PRO A 43 -20.27 -3.86 -3.85
N ALA A 44 -20.27 -5.06 -4.43
CA ALA A 44 -20.57 -6.30 -3.73
C ALA A 44 -19.48 -6.71 -2.70
N ALA A 45 -18.27 -6.16 -2.81
CA ALA A 45 -17.18 -6.39 -1.87
C ALA A 45 -17.22 -5.43 -0.65
N ALA A 46 -18.24 -4.58 -0.54
CA ALA A 46 -18.37 -3.65 0.58
C ALA A 46 -18.60 -4.39 1.90
N VAL A 47 -17.82 -4.04 2.92
CA VAL A 47 -17.90 -4.63 4.26
C VAL A 47 -18.37 -3.58 5.25
N ARG A 48 -19.42 -3.89 6.01
CA ARG A 48 -19.89 -3.02 7.11
C ARG A 48 -18.83 -2.95 8.20
N GLY A 49 -18.49 -1.74 8.65
CA GLY A 49 -17.45 -1.53 9.65
C GLY A 49 -16.01 -1.64 9.12
N ALA A 50 -15.83 -1.70 7.79
CA ALA A 50 -14.52 -1.83 7.14
C ALA A 50 -13.44 -0.86 7.68
N PHE A 51 -13.84 0.38 7.93
CA PHE A 51 -12.94 1.46 8.31
C PHE A 51 -12.82 1.67 9.83
N GLU A 52 -13.59 0.94 10.66
CA GLU A 52 -13.51 1.05 12.12
C GLU A 52 -12.11 0.68 12.61
N ASP A 53 -11.55 1.51 13.50
CA ASP A 53 -10.18 1.42 14.02
C ASP A 53 -9.07 1.46 12.96
N LYS A 54 -9.39 1.77 11.70
CA LYS A 54 -8.40 1.91 10.63
C LYS A 54 -7.87 3.34 10.58
N ALA A 55 -6.61 3.46 10.20
CA ALA A 55 -6.00 4.74 9.95
C ALA A 55 -6.64 5.40 8.72
N VAL A 56 -6.87 6.71 8.80
CA VAL A 56 -7.21 7.57 7.67
C VAL A 56 -6.23 8.72 7.67
N ILE A 57 -5.55 8.91 6.55
CA ILE A 57 -4.61 10.01 6.38
C ILE A 57 -5.32 11.16 5.69
N ILE A 58 -5.19 12.37 6.24
CA ILE A 58 -5.52 13.63 5.57
C ILE A 58 -4.21 14.26 5.11
N CYS A 59 -4.10 14.57 3.82
CA CYS A 59 -2.87 15.15 3.26
C CYS A 59 -3.02 16.66 3.02
N ASN A 60 -1.96 17.41 3.34
CA ASN A 60 -1.84 18.85 3.11
C ASN A 60 -3.10 19.60 3.59
N GLU A 61 -3.42 19.43 4.88
CA GLU A 61 -4.66 19.95 5.45
C GLU A 61 -4.73 21.48 5.40
N GLU A 62 -3.57 22.14 5.45
CA GLU A 62 -3.37 23.58 5.34
C GLU A 62 -3.72 24.17 3.97
N GLU A 63 -3.75 23.35 2.91
CA GLU A 63 -4.20 23.77 1.57
C GLU A 63 -5.73 23.75 1.42
N SER A 64 -6.45 23.28 2.45
CA SER A 64 -7.90 23.15 2.47
C SER A 64 -8.52 24.18 3.42
N ASP A 65 -9.74 24.64 3.13
CA ASP A 65 -10.47 25.54 4.01
C ASP A 65 -10.75 24.83 5.36
N ALA A 66 -10.56 25.56 6.47
CA ALA A 66 -10.67 24.99 7.81
C ALA A 66 -12.04 24.31 8.06
N ASP A 67 -13.14 24.90 7.59
CA ASP A 67 -14.48 24.32 7.73
C ASP A 67 -14.64 23.00 6.95
N ALA A 68 -14.00 22.88 5.78
CA ALA A 68 -14.00 21.65 5.00
C ALA A 68 -13.24 20.54 5.72
N VAL A 69 -12.05 20.85 6.23
CA VAL A 69 -11.23 19.90 7.00
C VAL A 69 -11.94 19.46 8.26
N GLU A 70 -12.53 20.38 9.03
CA GLU A 70 -13.27 20.06 10.26
C GLU A 70 -14.44 19.12 9.98
N TRP A 71 -15.20 19.39 8.92
CA TRP A 71 -16.32 18.54 8.52
C TRP A 71 -15.86 17.12 8.15
N VAL A 72 -14.78 16.99 7.36
CA VAL A 72 -14.21 15.70 6.96
C VAL A 72 -13.66 14.94 8.18
N LYS A 73 -12.93 15.62 9.08
CA LYS A 73 -12.47 15.05 10.35
C LYS A 73 -13.65 14.56 11.20
N TYR A 74 -14.74 15.33 11.27
CA TYR A 74 -15.94 14.93 12.00
C TYR A 74 -16.60 13.68 11.40
N MET A 75 -16.76 13.62 10.08
CA MET A 75 -17.29 12.44 9.38
C MET A 75 -16.47 11.19 9.70
N TYR A 76 -15.15 11.23 9.57
CA TYR A 76 -14.28 10.09 9.87
C TYR A 76 -14.31 9.66 11.34
N LYS A 77 -14.37 10.62 12.27
CA LYS A 77 -14.58 10.33 13.69
C LYS A 77 -15.90 9.60 13.96
N LYS A 78 -16.96 9.93 13.22
CA LYS A 78 -18.25 9.21 13.32
C LYS A 78 -18.22 7.80 12.76
N ILE A 79 -17.34 7.53 11.79
CA ILE A 79 -17.08 6.18 11.28
C ILE A 79 -16.23 5.37 12.28
N GLY A 80 -15.54 6.02 13.22
CA GLY A 80 -14.68 5.36 14.21
C GLY A 80 -13.26 5.11 13.69
N THR A 81 -12.78 5.95 12.78
CA THR A 81 -11.41 5.82 12.24
C THR A 81 -10.37 6.53 13.11
N HIS A 82 -9.11 6.15 12.96
CA HIS A 82 -7.97 6.84 13.54
C HIS A 82 -7.39 7.85 12.55
N LEU A 83 -7.50 9.14 12.85
CA LEU A 83 -7.05 10.21 11.95
C LEU A 83 -5.56 10.51 12.11
N LEU A 84 -4.85 10.57 10.98
CA LEU A 84 -3.48 11.04 10.86
C LEU A 84 -3.44 12.19 9.84
N SER A 85 -2.48 13.11 10.01
CA SER A 85 -2.21 14.18 9.02
C SER A 85 -0.74 14.17 8.64
N MET A 86 -0.43 14.35 7.36
CA MET A 86 0.95 14.45 6.85
C MET A 86 0.99 15.11 5.47
N GLU A 87 2.19 15.45 4.99
CA GLU A 87 2.39 15.87 3.60
C GLU A 87 2.13 14.74 2.61
N ALA A 88 1.57 15.04 1.45
CA ALA A 88 1.27 14.06 0.40
C ALA A 88 2.51 13.30 -0.10
N LYS A 89 3.65 13.98 -0.18
CA LYS A 89 4.93 13.35 -0.54
C LYS A 89 5.38 12.33 0.53
N ALA A 90 5.21 12.67 1.80
CA ALA A 90 5.52 11.75 2.90
C ALA A 90 4.55 10.56 2.91
N HIS A 91 3.26 10.81 2.67
CA HIS A 91 2.26 9.77 2.50
C HIS A 91 2.64 8.79 1.39
N ASP A 92 2.99 9.28 0.20
CA ASP A 92 3.28 8.43 -0.95
C ASP A 92 4.55 7.60 -0.72
N LEU A 93 5.58 8.17 -0.08
CA LEU A 93 6.75 7.42 0.37
C LEU A 93 6.37 6.30 1.36
N HIS A 94 5.59 6.62 2.40
CA HIS A 94 5.18 5.64 3.39
C HIS A 94 4.31 4.54 2.76
N ALA A 95 3.36 4.89 1.90
CA ALA A 95 2.53 3.95 1.15
C ALA A 95 3.36 3.02 0.26
N ALA A 96 4.46 3.51 -0.33
CA ALA A 96 5.38 2.66 -1.09
C ALA A 96 5.98 1.55 -0.23
N TYR A 97 6.45 1.88 0.98
CA TYR A 97 7.06 0.93 1.92
C TYR A 97 6.05 -0.02 2.58
N VAL A 98 4.88 0.48 2.99
CA VAL A 98 3.95 -0.33 3.80
C VAL A 98 2.88 -1.05 2.97
N SER A 99 2.68 -0.66 1.71
CA SER A 99 1.62 -1.21 0.86
C SER A 99 2.13 -1.62 -0.52
N HIS A 100 2.68 -0.69 -1.32
CA HIS A 100 2.91 -0.94 -2.74
C HIS A 100 3.93 -2.05 -2.99
N ILE A 101 5.03 -2.05 -2.23
CA ILE A 101 6.05 -3.10 -2.35
C ILE A 101 5.48 -4.48 -2.06
N SER A 102 4.61 -4.61 -1.05
CA SER A 102 4.00 -5.90 -0.70
C SER A 102 3.15 -6.48 -1.85
N HIS A 103 2.46 -5.62 -2.60
CA HIS A 103 1.74 -6.03 -3.80
C HIS A 103 2.67 -6.48 -4.92
N ILE A 104 3.73 -5.71 -5.22
CA ILE A 104 4.72 -6.09 -6.24
C ILE A 104 5.38 -7.42 -5.89
N THR A 105 5.84 -7.58 -4.65
CA THR A 105 6.45 -8.83 -4.18
C THR A 105 5.47 -10.00 -4.31
N SER A 106 4.19 -9.80 -3.97
CA SER A 106 3.17 -10.83 -4.13
C SER A 106 2.93 -11.20 -5.60
N PHE A 107 2.87 -10.23 -6.52
CA PHE A 107 2.74 -10.49 -7.95
C PHE A 107 3.97 -11.23 -8.51
N ALA A 108 5.17 -10.78 -8.13
CA ALA A 108 6.43 -11.38 -8.57
C ALA A 108 6.58 -12.83 -8.08
N LEU A 109 6.21 -13.10 -6.82
CA LEU A 109 6.23 -14.45 -6.25
C LEU A 109 5.22 -15.36 -6.96
N ALA A 110 4.00 -14.88 -7.23
CA ALA A 110 3.01 -15.63 -7.99
C ALA A 110 3.50 -15.98 -9.41
N ASN A 111 4.08 -15.00 -10.12
CA ASN A 111 4.65 -15.21 -11.46
C ASN A 111 5.82 -16.21 -11.44
N THR A 112 6.64 -16.19 -10.39
CA THR A 112 7.76 -17.14 -10.24
C THR A 112 7.27 -18.59 -10.21
N VAL A 113 6.17 -18.85 -9.49
CA VAL A 113 5.56 -20.18 -9.41
C VAL A 113 4.89 -20.56 -10.73
N LEU A 114 4.13 -19.64 -11.33
CA LEU A 114 3.44 -19.89 -12.61
C LEU A 114 4.40 -20.17 -13.76
N GLU A 115 5.59 -19.57 -13.78
CA GLU A 115 6.58 -19.85 -14.83
C GLU A 115 7.18 -21.26 -14.68
N LYS A 116 7.33 -21.75 -13.44
CA LYS A 116 7.87 -23.09 -13.17
C LYS A 116 6.86 -24.21 -13.32
N GLU A 117 5.58 -23.94 -13.13
CA GLU A 117 4.53 -24.94 -13.29
C GLU A 117 4.41 -25.48 -14.72
N LYS A 118 4.73 -24.67 -15.74
CA LYS A 118 4.81 -25.16 -17.13
C LYS A 118 5.70 -26.40 -17.28
N GLU A 119 6.62 -26.60 -16.34
CA GLU A 119 7.58 -27.70 -16.30
C GLU A 119 7.17 -28.84 -15.33
N ASP A 120 6.34 -28.58 -14.30
CA ASP A 120 6.00 -29.55 -13.24
C ASP A 120 4.66 -29.26 -12.52
N GLN A 121 3.67 -30.15 -12.69
CA GLN A 121 2.33 -30.04 -12.07
C GLN A 121 2.33 -30.25 -10.54
N ALA A 122 3.36 -30.87 -9.96
CA ALA A 122 3.41 -31.16 -8.52
C ALA A 122 3.51 -29.88 -7.65
N ILE A 123 3.94 -28.75 -8.24
CA ILE A 123 4.13 -27.48 -7.52
C ILE A 123 2.80 -26.94 -6.96
N PHE A 124 1.68 -27.08 -7.68
CA PHE A 124 0.37 -26.63 -7.17
C PHE A 124 -0.20 -27.53 -6.08
N GLU A 125 0.06 -28.83 -6.13
CA GLU A 125 -0.36 -29.74 -5.07
C GLU A 125 0.38 -29.45 -3.75
N LEU A 126 1.62 -28.96 -3.86
CA LEU A 126 2.46 -28.55 -2.74
C LEU A 126 2.27 -27.08 -2.32
N ALA A 127 1.58 -26.27 -3.14
CA ALA A 127 1.23 -24.89 -2.85
C ALA A 127 0.16 -24.83 -1.73
N SER A 128 0.61 -25.14 -0.52
CA SER A 128 -0.17 -25.21 0.70
C SER A 128 -0.71 -23.86 1.15
N ALA A 129 -1.45 -23.86 2.27
CA ALA A 129 -2.01 -22.65 2.88
C ALA A 129 -0.99 -21.51 3.08
N GLY A 130 0.28 -21.82 3.35
CA GLY A 130 1.33 -20.81 3.56
C GLY A 130 1.71 -20.04 2.28
N PHE A 131 1.71 -20.70 1.13
CA PHE A 131 1.90 -20.01 -0.15
C PHE A 131 0.69 -19.12 -0.45
N ALA A 132 -0.52 -19.68 -0.34
CA ALA A 132 -1.76 -18.95 -0.59
C ALA A 132 -1.91 -17.68 0.26
N SER A 133 -1.48 -17.71 1.53
CA SER A 133 -1.46 -16.51 2.38
C SER A 133 -0.44 -15.47 1.92
N THR A 134 0.73 -15.93 1.44
CA THR A 134 1.83 -15.05 1.01
C THR A 134 1.50 -14.35 -0.31
N VAL A 135 0.87 -15.05 -1.26
CA VAL A 135 0.48 -14.49 -2.55
C VAL A 135 -0.95 -13.96 -2.60
N ARG A 136 -1.63 -13.81 -1.44
CA ARG A 136 -3.04 -13.36 -1.40
C ARG A 136 -3.26 -12.06 -2.19
N LEU A 137 -2.31 -11.12 -2.08
CA LEU A 137 -2.38 -9.81 -2.74
C LEU A 137 -2.24 -9.90 -4.27
N ALA A 138 -1.73 -11.01 -4.81
CA ALA A 138 -1.60 -11.22 -6.26
C ALA A 138 -2.95 -11.33 -6.96
N LYS A 139 -4.05 -11.51 -6.22
CA LYS A 139 -5.42 -11.50 -6.74
C LYS A 139 -5.98 -10.09 -6.96
N SER A 140 -5.22 -9.06 -6.58
CA SER A 140 -5.67 -7.68 -6.66
C SER A 140 -5.84 -7.22 -8.11
N ASN A 141 -6.80 -6.32 -8.33
CA ASN A 141 -7.19 -5.89 -9.66
C ASN A 141 -6.08 -5.07 -10.37
N PRO A 142 -5.57 -5.50 -11.54
CA PRO A 142 -4.56 -4.75 -12.30
C PRO A 142 -5.00 -3.34 -12.69
N ALA A 143 -6.30 -3.12 -12.94
CA ALA A 143 -6.84 -1.80 -13.30
C ALA A 143 -6.70 -0.77 -12.16
N MET A 144 -6.58 -1.23 -10.92
CA MET A 144 -6.30 -0.39 -9.76
C MET A 144 -4.79 -0.22 -9.53
N TRP A 145 -4.03 -1.32 -9.58
CA TRP A 145 -2.62 -1.32 -9.18
C TRP A 145 -1.67 -0.72 -10.21
N VAL A 146 -1.96 -0.83 -11.51
CA VAL A 146 -1.13 -0.19 -12.54
C VAL A 146 -1.10 1.33 -12.37
N PRO A 147 -2.24 2.04 -12.24
CA PRO A 147 -2.23 3.46 -11.91
C PRO A 147 -1.48 3.79 -10.63
N ILE A 148 -1.68 3.04 -9.53
CA ILE A 148 -0.99 3.28 -8.26
C ILE A 148 0.54 3.24 -8.43
N PHE A 149 1.06 2.22 -9.13
CA PHE A 149 2.50 2.11 -9.36
C PHE A 149 3.04 3.22 -10.25
N LEU A 150 2.29 3.63 -11.29
CA LEU A 150 2.72 4.71 -12.17
C LEU A 150 2.62 6.09 -11.50
N GLN A 151 1.60 6.28 -10.66
CA GLN A 151 1.39 7.53 -9.92
C GLN A 151 2.45 7.76 -8.86
N ASN A 152 2.92 6.68 -8.24
CA ASN A 152 3.96 6.71 -7.21
C ASN A 152 5.30 6.13 -7.68
N LYS A 153 5.61 6.29 -8.97
CA LYS A 153 6.72 5.59 -9.65
C LYS A 153 8.07 5.76 -8.96
N GLU A 154 8.44 6.99 -8.60
CA GLU A 154 9.77 7.26 -8.04
C GLU A 154 9.98 6.53 -6.71
N HIS A 155 9.03 6.64 -5.78
CA HIS A 155 9.10 5.93 -4.49
C HIS A 155 8.97 4.42 -4.65
N VAL A 156 8.13 3.95 -5.58
CA VAL A 156 8.00 2.51 -5.86
C VAL A 156 9.29 1.90 -6.38
N LEU A 157 10.01 2.60 -7.29
CA LEU A 157 11.29 2.13 -7.81
C LEU A 157 12.35 2.06 -6.72
N ASP A 158 12.47 3.12 -5.90
CA ASP A 158 13.43 3.17 -4.79
C ASP A 158 13.23 2.02 -3.80
N VAL A 159 11.98 1.78 -3.37
CA VAL A 159 11.66 0.68 -2.45
C VAL A 159 11.86 -0.69 -3.11
N LEU A 160 11.55 -0.82 -4.40
CA LEU A 160 11.74 -2.06 -5.14
C LEU A 160 13.23 -2.40 -5.29
N ASP A 161 14.08 -1.42 -5.56
CA ASP A 161 15.53 -1.62 -5.65
C ASP A 161 16.10 -2.09 -4.31
N GLU A 162 15.71 -1.47 -3.19
CA GLU A 162 16.11 -1.94 -1.85
C GLU A 162 15.64 -3.37 -1.61
N HIS A 163 14.39 -3.71 -1.98
CA HIS A 163 13.88 -5.08 -1.83
C HIS A 163 14.68 -6.10 -2.66
N ILE A 164 15.03 -5.74 -3.90
CA ILE A 164 15.88 -6.58 -4.77
C ILE A 164 17.25 -6.79 -4.13
N GLU A 165 17.85 -5.76 -3.53
CA GLU A 165 19.12 -5.89 -2.81
C GLU A 165 19.01 -6.84 -1.60
N GLN A 166 17.91 -6.80 -0.86
CA GLN A 166 17.66 -7.78 0.21
C GLN A 166 17.59 -9.20 -0.35
N LEU A 167 16.86 -9.43 -1.45
CA LEU A 167 16.80 -10.75 -2.10
C LEU A 167 18.18 -11.21 -2.60
N LYS A 168 19.02 -10.32 -3.13
CA LYS A 168 20.40 -10.62 -3.54
C LYS A 168 21.29 -11.00 -2.34
N LYS A 169 21.12 -10.37 -1.19
CA LYS A 169 21.84 -10.75 0.05
C LYS A 169 21.49 -12.16 0.50
N PHE A 170 20.20 -12.55 0.44
CA PHE A 170 19.78 -13.92 0.69
C PHE A 170 20.36 -14.89 -0.33
N ARG A 171 20.21 -14.59 -1.63
CA ARG A 171 20.73 -15.43 -2.73
C ARG A 171 22.23 -15.68 -2.60
N SER A 172 23.03 -14.64 -2.37
CA SER A 172 24.49 -14.77 -2.22
C SER A 172 24.85 -15.63 -1.01
N SER A 173 24.23 -15.37 0.15
CA SER A 173 24.49 -16.16 1.36
C SER A 173 24.18 -17.64 1.17
N ILE A 174 23.15 -17.98 0.38
CA ILE A 174 22.83 -19.37 0.02
C ILE A 174 23.86 -19.94 -0.97
N ALA A 175 24.20 -19.19 -2.02
CA ALA A 175 25.15 -19.65 -3.04
C ALA A 175 26.57 -19.88 -2.51
N ASP A 176 26.95 -19.14 -1.45
CA ASP A 176 28.26 -19.23 -0.81
C ASP A 176 28.28 -20.23 0.38
N ASP A 177 27.18 -20.94 0.64
CA ASP A 177 26.98 -21.80 1.82
C ASP A 177 27.24 -21.08 3.17
N ASP A 178 27.09 -19.75 3.23
CA ASP A 178 27.34 -18.93 4.41
C ASP A 178 26.13 -18.94 5.36
N GLY A 179 25.99 -20.05 6.08
CA GLY A 179 24.91 -20.22 7.07
C GLY A 179 24.93 -19.18 8.19
N LYS A 180 26.08 -18.58 8.52
CA LYS A 180 26.18 -17.56 9.55
C LYS A 180 25.55 -16.25 9.09
N LYS A 181 25.88 -15.81 7.87
CA LYS A 181 25.29 -14.60 7.27
C LYS A 181 23.80 -14.79 7.00
N LEU A 182 23.40 -15.95 6.48
CA LEU A 182 21.99 -16.28 6.26
C LEU A 182 21.18 -16.20 7.57
N LYS A 183 21.69 -16.79 8.66
CA LYS A 183 21.06 -16.70 9.97
C LYS A 183 20.94 -15.25 10.44
N GLY A 184 21.98 -14.44 10.29
CA GLY A 184 21.96 -13.02 10.67
C GLY A 184 20.89 -12.22 9.92
N LEU A 185 20.72 -12.46 8.61
CA LEU A 185 19.66 -11.83 7.82
C LEU A 185 18.26 -12.20 8.34
N ILE A 186 18.03 -13.47 8.68
CA ILE A 186 16.75 -13.94 9.22
C ILE A 186 16.47 -13.35 10.61
N GLU A 187 17.48 -13.33 11.49
CA GLU A 187 17.35 -12.75 12.84
C GLU A 187 17.03 -11.27 12.78
N HIS A 188 17.70 -10.53 11.88
CA HIS A 188 17.40 -9.12 11.67
C HIS A 188 15.96 -8.91 11.15
N ALA A 189 15.52 -9.71 10.18
CA ALA A 189 14.14 -9.65 9.69
C ALA A 189 13.10 -9.96 10.79
N ASN A 190 13.42 -10.87 11.71
CA ASN A 190 12.54 -11.23 12.84
C ASN A 190 12.33 -10.09 13.84
N GLU A 191 13.18 -9.07 13.85
CA GLU A 191 13.00 -7.87 14.69
C GLU A 191 11.70 -7.12 14.34
N ILE A 192 11.11 -7.36 13.16
CA ILE A 192 9.83 -6.76 12.76
C ILE A 192 8.67 -7.08 13.72
N ARG A 193 8.78 -8.16 14.51
CA ARG A 193 7.84 -8.49 15.60
C ARG A 193 7.74 -7.41 16.67
N ARG A 194 8.74 -6.52 16.77
CA ARG A 194 8.71 -5.37 17.69
C ARG A 194 7.81 -4.26 17.17
N ILE A 195 7.60 -4.21 15.85
CA ILE A 195 6.84 -3.18 15.14
C ILE A 195 5.39 -3.64 14.92
N LEU A 196 5.20 -4.91 14.54
CA LEU A 196 3.88 -5.52 14.35
C LEU A 196 3.42 -6.19 15.65
N LYS A 197 2.41 -5.62 16.32
CA LYS A 197 1.72 -6.22 17.48
C LYS A 197 0.65 -7.21 17.05
#